data_AF-G0SGC6-F1
#
_entry.id   AF-G0SGC6-F1
#
_cell.length_a   1.000
_cell.length_b   1.000
_cell.length_c   1.000
_cell.angle_alpha   90.00
_cell.angle_beta   90.00
_cell.angle_gamma   90.00
#
_symmetry.space_group_name_H-M   'P 1'
#
loop_
_entity.id
_entity.type
_entity.pdbx_description
1 polymer ?
#
loop_
_entity_poly.entity_id
_entity_poly.type
_entity_poly.pdbx_seq_one_letter_code
_entity_poly.pdbx_strand_id
1 'polypeptide(L)'
;MCRFLVYKGTDEILLSKLVLDPAHSILKQSFDSRLRLDTRRGQNNADGFGIGFYTDPKHGLAPCLFTSTTPAWNCQNLHRLASKTASRLIFAHVRATTEGTLSEDNCHPFCHGTLMWMHNGGIGGWKQIKRRLGERLADKWYLNVVGGTDSEWAFALFLDTLERMGHDPSSQPANGFGPTVLRKAMLRTIAIINELIDNIPESVIHAENVDTRSLLNFAVTDGHSVICTRYVSSSTDEAASLYYSSGTLWETRSPTPGQQADYQMSRSDKGADVVLVASEPLTFERENWVNVPTNSILTIHNQTVMVHPIVDQYYARSPHHRRSTAYVHTKGFSANEKDLSRSPTPLTVPPSLPSLSALPQLHDHRQQSFLRPTIPTFGSSVSRSRTPDASRSRSPLSVTQSEPVESSTAAAASQLQPPSISDIREITPPPGQAARSGQQQSQPVQGNIKKKRASLSAIEGTTFGGAGPLGGLLIDMPEPVREYTNGNPNKIAQLFPELALR
;
A
#
# COMPACT_ATOMS: atom_id res chain seq x y z
N MET A 1 -0.51 -0.65 -6.33
CA MET A 1 -0.78 0.60 -5.59
C MET A 1 -2.24 0.63 -5.17
N CYS A 2 -2.45 0.68 -3.87
CA CYS A 2 -3.73 0.62 -3.17
C CYS A 2 -4.50 1.94 -3.25
N ARG A 3 -5.61 2.07 -2.52
CA ARG A 3 -6.26 3.36 -2.21
C ARG A 3 -6.60 3.47 -0.74
N PHE A 4 -6.54 4.69 -0.22
CA PHE A 4 -7.04 5.01 1.11
C PHE A 4 -7.86 6.29 1.16
N LEU A 5 -8.67 6.37 2.22
CA LEU A 5 -9.46 7.50 2.67
C LEU A 5 -9.21 7.69 4.19
N VAL A 6 -9.08 8.94 4.61
CA VAL A 6 -9.13 9.39 6.01
C VAL A 6 -10.26 10.39 6.16
N TYR A 7 -11.00 10.29 7.26
CA TYR A 7 -11.90 11.33 7.76
C TYR A 7 -11.49 11.71 9.19
N LYS A 8 -11.50 13.00 9.50
CA LYS A 8 -11.49 13.54 10.86
C LYS A 8 -12.58 14.61 10.97
N GLY A 9 -13.52 14.42 11.89
CA GLY A 9 -14.64 15.32 12.16
C GLY A 9 -14.61 15.92 13.57
N THR A 10 -15.31 17.04 13.76
CA THR A 10 -15.81 17.46 15.09
C THR A 10 -16.88 16.50 15.56
N ASP A 11 -17.86 16.15 14.74
CA ASP A 11 -18.89 15.17 15.07
C ASP A 11 -18.60 13.77 14.51
N GLU A 12 -19.46 12.81 14.84
CA GLU A 12 -19.41 11.46 14.29
C GLU A 12 -20.12 11.38 12.93
N ILE A 13 -19.54 10.67 11.98
CA ILE A 13 -20.18 10.34 10.71
C ILE A 13 -20.33 8.83 10.54
N LEU A 14 -21.47 8.39 9.99
CA LEU A 14 -21.68 7.02 9.56
C LEU A 14 -20.68 6.64 8.47
N LEU A 15 -20.08 5.45 8.57
CA LEU A 15 -19.10 4.97 7.58
C LEU A 15 -19.68 4.94 6.16
N SER A 16 -20.97 4.64 5.96
CA SER A 16 -21.58 4.56 4.62
C SER A 16 -21.37 5.85 3.81
N LYS A 17 -21.57 7.01 4.44
CA LYS A 17 -21.48 8.36 3.85
C LYS A 17 -20.11 8.71 3.27
N LEU A 18 -19.09 7.91 3.60
CA LEU A 18 -17.70 8.05 3.16
C LEU A 18 -17.26 6.87 2.30
N VAL A 19 -17.59 5.66 2.75
CA VAL A 19 -17.03 4.41 2.26
C VAL A 19 -17.82 3.84 1.09
N LEU A 20 -19.14 4.02 1.09
CA LEU A 20 -20.06 3.37 0.15
C LEU A 20 -20.75 4.39 -0.76
N ASP A 21 -21.38 5.39 -0.15
CA ASP A 21 -22.45 6.19 -0.75
C ASP A 21 -21.99 7.26 -1.77
N PRO A 22 -20.81 7.92 -1.64
CA PRO A 22 -20.33 8.89 -2.64
C PRO A 22 -20.08 8.29 -4.02
N ALA A 23 -20.29 9.08 -5.09
CA ALA A 23 -20.20 8.60 -6.48
C ALA A 23 -18.82 8.03 -6.88
N HIS A 24 -17.75 8.40 -6.16
CA HIS A 24 -16.39 7.87 -6.29
C HIS A 24 -15.83 7.41 -4.93
N SER A 25 -16.68 6.83 -4.09
CA SER A 25 -16.35 6.27 -2.77
C SER A 25 -15.18 5.28 -2.78
N ILE A 26 -14.60 4.97 -1.60
CA ILE A 26 -13.49 4.00 -1.52
C ILE A 26 -13.94 2.59 -2.00
N LEU A 27 -15.24 2.26 -1.85
CA LEU A 27 -15.85 1.08 -2.47
C LEU A 27 -15.80 1.15 -3.99
N LYS A 28 -16.16 2.29 -4.61
CA LYS A 28 -16.06 2.47 -6.07
C LYS A 28 -14.60 2.34 -6.54
N GLN A 29 -13.68 2.99 -5.83
CA GLN A 29 -12.23 2.92 -6.09
C GLN A 29 -11.66 1.50 -5.92
N SER A 30 -12.37 0.57 -5.28
CA SER A 30 -11.95 -0.83 -5.22
C SER A 30 -12.09 -1.60 -6.54
N PHE A 31 -12.88 -1.10 -7.51
CA PHE A 31 -12.98 -1.71 -8.85
C PHE A 31 -12.83 -0.72 -10.02
N ASP A 32 -12.93 0.59 -9.76
CA ASP A 32 -12.84 1.70 -10.71
C ASP A 32 -11.92 2.79 -10.11
N SER A 33 -10.61 2.50 -10.01
CA SER A 33 -9.56 3.46 -9.62
C SER A 33 -8.94 4.08 -10.87
N ARG A 34 -8.81 5.41 -10.89
CA ARG A 34 -8.57 6.19 -12.11
C ARG A 34 -7.23 6.94 -12.09
N LEU A 35 -6.75 7.39 -10.94
CA LEU A 35 -5.45 8.08 -10.78
C LEU A 35 -4.28 7.13 -10.46
N ARG A 36 -4.23 5.95 -11.08
CA ARG A 36 -3.16 4.97 -10.82
C ARG A 36 -1.99 5.17 -11.79
N LEU A 37 -0.82 5.50 -11.25
CA LEU A 37 0.43 5.68 -12.02
C LEU A 37 0.87 4.39 -12.76
N ASP A 38 0.66 3.21 -12.17
CA ASP A 38 0.91 1.92 -12.81
C ASP A 38 -0.36 1.42 -13.51
N THR A 39 -0.41 1.60 -14.84
CA THR A 39 -1.51 1.19 -15.72
C THR A 39 -1.41 -0.28 -16.15
N ARG A 40 -0.29 -0.97 -15.86
CA ARG A 40 -0.06 -2.38 -16.24
C ARG A 40 -0.92 -3.38 -15.46
N ARG A 41 -1.52 -2.94 -14.34
CA ARG A 41 -2.47 -3.72 -13.54
C ARG A 41 -3.86 -3.09 -13.66
N GLY A 42 -4.87 -3.92 -13.95
CA GLY A 42 -6.26 -3.51 -14.13
C GLY A 42 -6.81 -2.66 -12.97
N GLN A 43 -7.80 -1.81 -13.25
CA GLN A 43 -8.26 -0.67 -12.42
C GLN A 43 -8.80 -1.01 -11.02
N ASN A 44 -8.79 -2.28 -10.61
CA ASN A 44 -9.30 -2.73 -9.32
C ASN A 44 -8.20 -2.76 -8.21
N ASN A 45 -8.65 -2.62 -6.98
CA ASN A 45 -7.95 -2.92 -5.73
C ASN A 45 -8.69 -4.11 -5.09
N ALA A 46 -8.42 -5.31 -5.61
CA ALA A 46 -9.20 -6.52 -5.34
C ALA A 46 -8.74 -7.31 -4.11
N ASP A 47 -7.53 -7.07 -3.61
CA ASP A 47 -6.79 -8.03 -2.80
C ASP A 47 -7.03 -7.85 -1.29
N GLY A 48 -8.28 -7.51 -0.96
CA GLY A 48 -8.77 -7.16 0.37
C GLY A 48 -9.00 -5.67 0.61
N PHE A 49 -9.53 -5.37 1.78
CA PHE A 49 -9.76 -4.01 2.30
C PHE A 49 -9.60 -4.00 3.81
N GLY A 50 -9.62 -2.81 4.40
CA GLY A 50 -9.90 -2.66 5.82
C GLY A 50 -10.39 -1.27 6.19
N ILE A 51 -11.06 -1.19 7.34
CA ILE A 51 -11.51 0.04 7.96
C ILE A 51 -11.06 0.01 9.42
N GLY A 52 -10.43 1.09 9.87
CA GLY A 52 -10.12 1.32 11.26
C GLY A 52 -10.78 2.60 11.75
N PHE A 53 -11.37 2.58 12.94
CA PHE A 53 -12.09 3.72 13.49
C PHE A 53 -12.00 3.75 15.02
N TYR A 54 -11.88 4.95 15.60
CA TYR A 54 -11.93 5.11 17.05
C TYR A 54 -13.38 5.10 17.53
N THR A 55 -13.61 4.60 18.74
CA THR A 55 -14.95 4.55 19.36
C THR A 55 -15.00 5.43 20.60
N ASP A 56 -16.16 5.49 21.27
CA ASP A 56 -16.28 6.08 22.60
C ASP A 56 -15.17 5.55 23.55
N PRO A 57 -14.35 6.42 24.17
CA PRO A 57 -13.23 6.03 25.03
C PRO A 57 -13.55 5.06 26.16
N LYS A 58 -14.82 4.92 26.57
CA LYS A 58 -15.23 3.91 27.57
C LYS A 58 -15.01 2.46 27.13
N HIS A 59 -14.81 2.21 25.83
CA HIS A 59 -14.47 0.89 25.28
C HIS A 59 -12.94 0.69 25.13
N GLY A 60 -12.13 1.70 25.47
CA GLY A 60 -10.68 1.74 25.26
C GLY A 60 -10.26 2.78 24.22
N LEU A 61 -8.96 3.12 24.22
CA LEU A 61 -8.37 4.14 23.35
C LEU A 61 -7.79 3.58 22.04
N ALA A 62 -7.75 2.27 21.88
CA ALA A 62 -7.32 1.61 20.65
C ALA A 62 -8.40 1.72 19.55
N PRO A 63 -8.01 1.80 18.27
CA PRO A 63 -8.96 1.76 17.16
C PRO A 63 -9.59 0.37 17.03
N CYS A 64 -10.88 0.32 16.67
CA CYS A 64 -11.52 -0.91 16.21
C CYS A 64 -11.17 -1.14 14.73
N LEU A 65 -10.78 -2.37 14.38
CA LEU A 65 -10.41 -2.75 13.01
C LEU A 65 -11.41 -3.74 12.41
N PHE A 66 -11.75 -3.55 11.15
CA PHE A 66 -12.46 -4.51 10.31
C PHE A 66 -11.74 -4.63 8.96
N THR A 67 -10.86 -5.63 8.87
CA THR A 67 -10.12 -6.04 7.66
C THR A 67 -10.78 -7.25 7.00
N SER A 68 -10.60 -7.43 5.70
CA SER A 68 -10.77 -8.74 5.07
C SER A 68 -9.97 -8.90 3.77
N THR A 69 -9.64 -10.13 3.40
CA THR A 69 -9.13 -10.50 2.06
C THR A 69 -10.19 -10.51 0.97
N THR A 70 -11.48 -10.51 1.34
CA THR A 70 -12.59 -10.44 0.37
C THR A 70 -12.58 -9.07 -0.34
N PRO A 71 -12.76 -8.99 -1.68
CA PRO A 71 -12.87 -7.70 -2.37
C PRO A 71 -14.03 -6.87 -1.82
N ALA A 72 -13.83 -5.56 -1.58
CA ALA A 72 -14.77 -4.72 -0.83
C ALA A 72 -16.19 -4.73 -1.42
N TRP A 73 -16.31 -4.66 -2.75
CA TRP A 73 -17.58 -4.69 -3.48
C TRP A 73 -18.40 -5.99 -3.32
N ASN A 74 -17.79 -7.06 -2.80
CA ASN A 74 -18.43 -8.35 -2.56
C ASN A 74 -18.73 -8.62 -1.07
N CYS A 75 -18.30 -7.74 -0.16
CA CYS A 75 -18.45 -7.94 1.28
C CYS A 75 -19.78 -7.41 1.81
N GLN A 76 -20.80 -8.27 1.90
CA GLN A 76 -22.10 -7.88 2.48
C GLN A 76 -22.00 -7.37 3.93
N ASN A 77 -21.02 -7.85 4.71
CA ASN A 77 -20.82 -7.41 6.09
C ASN A 77 -20.28 -5.97 6.16
N LEU A 78 -19.49 -5.53 5.18
CA LEU A 78 -19.09 -4.14 5.04
C LEU A 78 -20.32 -3.22 4.90
N HIS A 79 -21.25 -3.55 4.01
CA HIS A 79 -22.50 -2.79 3.85
C HIS A 79 -23.34 -2.75 5.14
N ARG A 80 -23.47 -3.88 5.84
CA ARG A 80 -24.22 -3.98 7.10
C ARG A 80 -23.59 -3.09 8.18
N LEU A 81 -22.31 -3.28 8.48
CA LEU A 81 -21.58 -2.54 9.52
C LEU A 81 -21.54 -1.04 9.22
N ALA A 82 -21.21 -0.66 7.98
CA ALA A 82 -21.06 0.75 7.62
C ALA A 82 -22.37 1.57 7.70
N SER A 83 -23.53 0.90 7.67
CA SER A 83 -24.85 1.53 7.88
C SER A 83 -25.22 1.77 9.35
N LYS A 84 -24.39 1.32 10.31
CA LYS A 84 -24.64 1.39 11.76
C LYS A 84 -23.45 1.88 12.59
N THR A 85 -22.23 1.79 12.07
CA THR A 85 -21.03 2.33 12.71
C THR A 85 -20.84 3.80 12.34
N ALA A 86 -20.62 4.65 13.34
CA ALA A 86 -20.18 6.04 13.19
C ALA A 86 -18.89 6.29 13.98
N SER A 87 -18.13 7.31 13.59
CA SER A 87 -16.92 7.75 14.33
C SER A 87 -16.48 9.16 13.93
N ARG A 88 -15.71 9.82 14.80
CA ARG A 88 -15.07 11.13 14.59
C ARG A 88 -13.74 11.01 13.82
N LEU A 89 -13.16 9.81 13.71
CA LEU A 89 -11.86 9.56 13.08
C LEU A 89 -11.81 8.16 12.47
N ILE A 90 -11.72 8.11 11.13
CA ILE A 90 -11.89 6.89 10.33
C ILE A 90 -10.75 6.81 9.31
N PHE A 91 -10.10 5.65 9.22
CA PHE A 91 -9.20 5.22 8.16
C PHE A 91 -9.89 4.11 7.36
N ALA A 92 -9.88 4.18 6.03
CA ALA A 92 -10.41 3.12 5.16
C ALA A 92 -9.47 2.88 3.97
N HIS A 93 -9.23 1.63 3.61
CA HIS A 93 -8.22 1.21 2.64
C HIS A 93 -8.70 0.05 1.77
N VAL A 94 -8.31 0.02 0.50
CA VAL A 94 -8.56 -1.08 -0.45
C VAL A 94 -7.26 -1.47 -1.15
N ARG A 95 -6.94 -2.76 -1.14
CA ARG A 95 -5.59 -3.29 -1.38
C ARG A 95 -5.36 -3.73 -2.83
N ALA A 96 -4.18 -3.41 -3.37
CA ALA A 96 -3.67 -3.95 -4.62
C ALA A 96 -2.20 -4.38 -4.41
N THR A 97 -2.00 -5.70 -4.28
CA THR A 97 -0.82 -6.39 -3.76
C THR A 97 0.46 -6.01 -4.51
N THR A 98 1.25 -5.11 -3.93
CA THR A 98 2.64 -4.91 -4.30
C THR A 98 3.49 -6.05 -3.76
N GLU A 99 3.37 -6.32 -2.46
CA GLU A 99 4.15 -7.29 -1.69
C GLU A 99 3.25 -8.07 -0.70
N GLY A 100 3.76 -9.21 -0.22
CA GLY A 100 3.06 -10.12 0.69
C GLY A 100 2.03 -11.02 0.00
N THR A 101 1.49 -11.99 0.76
CA THR A 101 0.44 -12.92 0.31
C THR A 101 -0.95 -12.28 0.39
N LEU A 102 -1.99 -13.00 -0.06
CA LEU A 102 -3.37 -12.68 0.29
C LEU A 102 -3.66 -13.22 1.70
N SER A 103 -3.48 -12.37 2.71
CA SER A 103 -3.85 -12.62 4.11
C SER A 103 -4.43 -11.35 4.73
N GLU A 104 -5.23 -11.48 5.79
CA GLU A 104 -5.84 -10.33 6.47
C GLU A 104 -4.78 -9.52 7.24
N ASP A 105 -3.69 -10.17 7.68
CA ASP A 105 -2.50 -9.53 8.26
C ASP A 105 -1.75 -8.63 7.25
N ASN A 106 -2.02 -8.77 5.94
CA ASN A 106 -1.45 -7.89 4.91
C ASN A 106 -2.42 -6.77 4.49
N CYS A 107 -3.59 -6.65 5.14
CA CYS A 107 -4.61 -5.64 4.86
C CYS A 107 -4.52 -4.47 5.84
N HIS A 108 -4.41 -3.26 5.29
CA HIS A 108 -4.43 -2.01 6.05
C HIS A 108 -5.85 -1.68 6.57
N PRO A 109 -5.99 -0.89 7.65
CA PRO A 109 -4.92 -0.29 8.44
C PRO A 109 -4.33 -1.22 9.50
N PHE A 110 -3.03 -1.06 9.78
CA PHE A 110 -2.35 -1.69 10.91
C PHE A 110 -2.56 -0.87 12.20
N CYS A 111 -2.37 -1.46 13.38
CA CYS A 111 -2.41 -0.72 14.65
C CYS A 111 -1.39 -1.20 15.69
N HIS A 112 -1.02 -0.33 16.63
CA HIS A 112 -0.29 -0.65 17.86
C HIS A 112 -0.71 0.34 18.95
N GLY A 113 -1.31 -0.14 20.04
CA GLY A 113 -1.85 0.73 21.09
C GLY A 113 -2.93 1.68 20.53
N THR A 114 -2.75 2.99 20.70
CA THR A 114 -3.62 4.02 20.08
C THR A 114 -3.22 4.38 18.66
N LEU A 115 -2.08 3.91 18.15
CA LEU A 115 -1.58 4.26 16.83
C LEU A 115 -2.20 3.41 15.73
N MET A 116 -2.56 4.03 14.61
CA MET A 116 -3.11 3.38 13.41
C MET A 116 -2.39 3.85 12.14
N TRP A 117 -2.11 2.94 11.20
CA TRP A 117 -1.22 3.17 10.06
C TRP A 117 -1.76 2.65 8.71
N MET A 118 -1.56 3.44 7.65
CA MET A 118 -1.84 3.07 6.25
C MET A 118 -0.68 3.43 5.32
N HIS A 119 -0.54 2.68 4.22
CA HIS A 119 0.36 3.00 3.12
C HIS A 119 -0.31 2.82 1.75
N ASN A 120 -0.15 3.79 0.85
CA ASN A 120 -0.45 3.66 -0.57
C ASN A 120 0.80 3.96 -1.40
N GLY A 121 1.45 2.91 -1.89
CA GLY A 121 2.64 3.03 -2.70
C GLY A 121 3.45 1.75 -2.71
N GLY A 122 4.75 1.86 -2.41
CA GLY A 122 5.69 0.76 -2.30
C GLY A 122 7.10 1.27 -1.98
N ILE A 123 7.87 0.50 -1.21
CA ILE A 123 9.27 0.83 -0.90
C ILE A 123 10.19 0.30 -2.01
N GLY A 124 11.05 1.17 -2.55
CA GLY A 124 12.05 0.80 -3.55
C GLY A 124 13.12 -0.14 -3.00
N GLY A 125 13.67 -1.02 -3.84
CA GLY A 125 14.71 -1.96 -3.44
C GLY A 125 14.33 -2.89 -2.27
N TRP A 126 13.03 -3.17 -2.06
CA TRP A 126 12.52 -3.81 -0.85
C TRP A 126 13.25 -5.11 -0.48
N LYS A 127 13.50 -5.98 -1.46
CA LYS A 127 14.17 -7.28 -1.25
C LYS A 127 15.63 -7.13 -0.78
N GLN A 128 16.30 -6.07 -1.22
CA GLN A 128 17.68 -5.74 -0.92
C GLN A 128 17.83 -5.01 0.43
N ILE A 129 16.80 -4.28 0.87
CA ILE A 129 16.82 -3.55 2.17
C ILE A 129 16.15 -4.28 3.33
N LYS A 130 15.15 -5.16 3.10
CA LYS A 130 14.31 -5.77 4.16
C LYS A 130 15.12 -6.34 5.32
N ARG A 131 16.20 -7.07 5.02
CA ARG A 131 17.10 -7.63 6.04
C ARG A 131 17.78 -6.52 6.86
N ARG A 132 18.34 -5.50 6.21
CA ARG A 132 19.04 -4.37 6.86
C ARG A 132 18.08 -3.48 7.67
N LEU A 133 16.82 -3.40 7.28
CA LEU A 133 15.76 -2.74 8.05
C LEU A 133 15.49 -3.56 9.33
N GLY A 134 15.27 -4.87 9.20
CA GLY A 134 15.06 -5.76 10.34
C GLY A 134 16.24 -5.76 11.33
N GLU A 135 17.48 -5.74 10.83
CA GLU A 135 18.72 -5.63 11.63
C GLU A 135 18.87 -4.27 12.35
N ARG A 136 18.04 -3.26 12.07
CA ARG A 136 18.01 -1.97 12.80
C ARG A 136 16.92 -1.88 13.87
N LEU A 137 15.81 -2.62 13.74
CA LEU A 137 14.71 -2.58 14.70
C LEU A 137 15.13 -3.19 16.05
N ALA A 138 14.61 -2.65 17.15
CA ALA A 138 14.65 -3.36 18.42
C ALA A 138 13.73 -4.60 18.38
N ASP A 139 14.11 -5.67 19.07
CA ASP A 139 13.47 -7.00 19.02
C ASP A 139 11.94 -6.95 19.11
N LYS A 140 11.37 -6.12 20.01
CA LYS A 140 9.91 -6.01 20.15
C LYS A 140 9.20 -5.45 18.92
N TRP A 141 9.84 -4.57 18.14
CA TRP A 141 9.27 -4.04 16.90
C TRP A 141 9.47 -5.00 15.74
N TYR A 142 10.57 -5.74 15.71
CA TYR A 142 10.79 -6.84 14.77
C TYR A 142 9.75 -7.97 14.97
N LEU A 143 9.53 -8.39 16.21
CA LEU A 143 8.63 -9.49 16.58
C LEU A 143 7.14 -9.13 16.50
N ASN A 144 6.79 -7.84 16.49
CA ASN A 144 5.42 -7.37 16.28
C ASN A 144 4.98 -7.41 14.80
N VAL A 145 5.87 -7.71 13.85
CA VAL A 145 5.52 -7.86 12.43
C VAL A 145 4.98 -9.27 12.19
N VAL A 146 3.72 -9.37 11.76
CA VAL A 146 2.99 -10.63 11.55
C VAL A 146 2.91 -10.95 10.05
N GLY A 147 2.68 -9.94 9.22
CA GLY A 147 2.53 -10.07 7.77
C GLY A 147 3.85 -9.95 7.00
N GLY A 148 3.70 -9.87 5.67
CA GLY A 148 4.80 -9.88 4.71
C GLY A 148 5.15 -8.53 4.10
N THR A 149 4.30 -7.52 4.26
CA THR A 149 4.33 -6.28 3.45
C THR A 149 5.42 -5.30 3.86
N ASP A 150 6.03 -4.65 2.88
CA ASP A 150 6.89 -3.47 3.06
C ASP A 150 6.26 -2.39 3.98
N SER A 151 4.94 -2.27 3.88
CA SER A 151 4.09 -1.27 4.51
C SER A 151 3.97 -1.46 6.04
N GLU A 152 4.04 -2.70 6.49
CA GLU A 152 4.03 -3.11 7.90
C GLU A 152 5.42 -2.98 8.53
N TRP A 153 6.47 -3.36 7.81
CA TRP A 153 7.85 -3.13 8.24
C TRP A 153 8.17 -1.62 8.33
N ALA A 154 7.57 -0.78 7.49
CA ALA A 154 7.61 0.68 7.66
C ALA A 154 6.88 1.17 8.91
N PHE A 155 5.79 0.52 9.32
CA PHE A 155 5.11 0.84 10.58
C PHE A 155 5.96 0.43 11.79
N ALA A 156 6.55 -0.77 11.78
CA ALA A 156 7.50 -1.21 12.80
C ALA A 156 8.70 -0.25 12.92
N LEU A 157 9.24 0.24 11.79
CA LEU A 157 10.28 1.28 11.77
C LEU A 157 9.79 2.62 12.33
N PHE A 158 8.53 3.01 12.09
CA PHE A 158 7.94 4.21 12.67
C PHE A 158 7.80 4.10 14.20
N LEU A 159 7.37 2.94 14.71
CA LEU A 159 7.26 2.67 16.15
C LEU A 159 8.65 2.69 16.82
N ASP A 160 9.63 2.00 16.24
CA ASP A 160 11.04 2.04 16.67
C ASP A 160 11.63 3.47 16.65
N THR A 161 11.34 4.24 15.59
CA THR A 161 11.77 5.64 15.46
C THR A 161 11.12 6.55 16.52
N LEU A 162 9.85 6.32 16.85
CA LEU A 162 9.11 7.06 17.87
C LEU A 162 9.64 6.75 19.29
N GLU A 163 9.96 5.49 19.57
CA GLU A 163 10.62 5.09 20.82
C GLU A 163 12.01 5.74 20.95
N ARG A 164 12.85 5.68 19.90
CA ARG A 164 14.17 6.34 19.89
C ARG A 164 14.11 7.87 19.91
N MET A 165 12.91 8.46 19.80
CA MET A 165 12.67 9.88 20.08
C MET A 165 12.30 10.17 21.54
N GLY A 166 12.20 9.15 22.41
CA GLY A 166 11.83 9.29 23.82
C GLY A 166 10.32 9.14 24.09
N HIS A 167 9.55 8.57 23.16
CA HIS A 167 8.11 8.38 23.29
C HIS A 167 7.74 6.90 23.11
N ASP A 168 7.37 6.19 24.18
CA ASP A 168 6.92 4.79 24.07
C ASP A 168 5.64 4.69 23.22
N PRO A 169 5.65 4.02 22.06
CA PRO A 169 4.47 3.85 21.21
C PRO A 169 3.36 3.01 21.85
N SER A 170 3.67 2.27 22.92
CA SER A 170 2.71 1.48 23.70
C SER A 170 1.97 2.31 24.75
N SER A 171 2.48 3.51 25.06
CA SER A 171 1.81 4.46 25.96
C SER A 171 0.54 5.00 25.33
N GLN A 172 -0.46 5.31 26.17
CA GLN A 172 -1.76 5.81 25.74
C GLN A 172 -1.99 7.24 26.28
N PRO A 173 -1.24 8.25 25.78
CA PRO A 173 -1.35 9.62 26.27
C PRO A 173 -2.75 10.20 25.97
N ALA A 174 -3.42 10.75 26.98
CA ALA A 174 -4.82 11.19 26.90
C ALA A 174 -5.12 12.34 25.92
N ASN A 175 -4.08 12.95 25.34
CA ASN A 175 -4.18 14.00 24.30
C ASN A 175 -3.43 13.61 23.00
N GLY A 176 -3.08 12.32 22.85
CA GLY A 176 -2.19 11.82 21.79
C GLY A 176 -0.71 12.13 22.05
N PHE A 177 0.15 11.68 21.14
CA PHE A 177 1.58 12.00 21.11
C PHE A 177 1.83 13.43 20.61
N GLY A 178 0.84 13.99 19.91
CA GLY A 178 0.86 15.36 19.40
C GLY A 178 1.49 15.48 18.01
N PRO A 179 1.02 16.43 17.18
CA PRO A 179 1.32 16.47 15.75
C PRO A 179 2.81 16.67 15.46
N THR A 180 3.51 17.48 16.25
CA THR A 180 4.95 17.74 16.08
C THR A 180 5.80 16.49 16.32
N VAL A 181 5.38 15.59 17.22
CA VAL A 181 6.09 14.34 17.52
C VAL A 181 5.89 13.36 16.38
N LEU A 182 4.64 13.05 16.03
CA LEU A 182 4.32 12.13 14.93
C LEU A 182 4.94 12.59 13.60
N ARG A 183 4.93 13.91 13.32
CA ARG A 183 5.55 14.49 12.12
C ARG A 183 7.07 14.30 12.10
N LYS A 184 7.75 14.47 13.24
CA LYS A 184 9.21 14.23 13.36
C LYS A 184 9.55 12.75 13.19
N ALA A 185 8.76 11.85 13.77
CA ALA A 185 8.94 10.40 13.62
C ALA A 185 8.73 9.95 12.16
N MET A 186 7.68 10.47 11.49
CA MET A 186 7.41 10.21 10.07
C MET A 186 8.57 10.66 9.16
N LEU A 187 9.08 11.88 9.35
CA LEU A 187 10.21 12.40 8.57
C LEU A 187 11.49 11.59 8.79
N ARG A 188 11.78 11.15 10.03
CA ARG A 188 12.90 10.26 10.33
C ARG A 188 12.72 8.86 9.72
N THR A 189 11.49 8.32 9.72
CA THR A 189 11.16 7.03 9.10
C THR A 189 11.47 7.06 7.60
N ILE A 190 11.04 8.10 6.90
CA ILE A 190 11.35 8.31 5.47
C ILE A 190 12.86 8.47 5.24
N ALA A 191 13.55 9.24 6.09
CA ALA A 191 15.00 9.42 5.97
C ALA A 191 15.78 8.10 6.14
N ILE A 192 15.39 7.22 7.08
CA ILE A 192 16.01 5.90 7.27
C ILE A 192 15.69 4.95 6.09
N ILE A 193 14.48 5.03 5.52
CA ILE A 193 14.13 4.27 4.31
C ILE A 193 15.00 4.71 3.12
N ASN A 194 15.15 6.02 2.90
CA ASN A 194 16.07 6.55 1.88
C ASN A 194 17.51 6.09 2.13
N GLU A 195 18.02 6.23 3.37
CA GLU A 195 19.38 5.80 3.76
C GLU A 195 19.63 4.31 3.44
N LEU A 196 18.66 3.44 3.72
CA LEU A 196 18.77 2.01 3.44
C LEU A 196 18.81 1.71 1.92
N ILE A 197 18.13 2.52 1.10
CA ILE A 197 18.07 2.38 -0.37
C ILE A 197 19.34 2.94 -1.02
N ASP A 198 19.82 4.11 -0.57
CA ASP A 198 21.06 4.72 -1.04
C ASP A 198 22.31 3.87 -0.70
N ASN A 199 22.18 2.93 0.26
CA ASN A 199 23.19 1.91 0.58
C ASN A 199 23.08 0.60 -0.25
N ILE A 200 22.20 0.51 -1.26
CA ILE A 200 22.19 -0.61 -2.23
C ILE A 200 23.33 -0.38 -3.25
N PRO A 201 24.27 -1.31 -3.44
CA PRO A 201 25.35 -1.13 -4.41
C PRO A 201 24.85 -0.97 -5.84
N GLU A 202 25.38 0.00 -6.59
CA GLU A 202 25.04 0.26 -8.00
C GLU A 202 25.14 -1.01 -8.87
N SER A 203 26.13 -1.85 -8.61
CA SER A 203 26.32 -3.14 -9.30
C SER A 203 25.13 -4.09 -9.13
N VAL A 204 24.46 -4.08 -7.96
CA VAL A 204 23.24 -4.87 -7.71
C VAL A 204 22.04 -4.20 -8.40
N ILE A 205 21.93 -2.87 -8.32
CA ILE A 205 20.86 -2.11 -8.98
C ILE A 205 20.86 -2.40 -10.49
N HIS A 206 22.03 -2.37 -11.13
CA HIS A 206 22.19 -2.66 -12.55
C HIS A 206 22.06 -4.15 -12.90
N ALA A 207 22.60 -5.07 -12.10
CA ALA A 207 22.55 -6.51 -12.41
C ALA A 207 21.16 -7.13 -12.21
N GLU A 208 20.40 -6.68 -11.21
CA GLU A 208 19.05 -7.19 -10.90
C GLU A 208 17.93 -6.29 -11.46
N ASN A 209 18.28 -5.14 -12.08
CA ASN A 209 17.34 -4.12 -12.56
C ASN A 209 16.34 -3.68 -11.47
N VAL A 210 16.88 -3.20 -10.35
CA VAL A 210 16.12 -2.87 -9.13
C VAL A 210 15.46 -1.49 -9.28
N ASP A 211 14.12 -1.41 -9.16
CA ASP A 211 13.44 -0.11 -8.96
C ASP A 211 13.68 0.36 -7.51
N THR A 212 14.54 1.37 -7.35
CA THR A 212 14.87 2.00 -6.06
C THR A 212 13.92 3.15 -5.70
N ARG A 213 13.03 3.58 -6.60
CA ARG A 213 12.10 4.67 -6.34
C ARG A 213 10.95 4.20 -5.44
N SER A 214 10.98 4.67 -4.21
CA SER A 214 9.89 4.55 -3.25
C SER A 214 8.76 5.54 -3.57
N LEU A 215 7.51 5.08 -3.43
CA LEU A 215 6.32 5.91 -3.35
C LEU A 215 5.75 5.75 -1.94
N LEU A 216 5.83 6.78 -1.09
CA LEU A 216 5.54 6.67 0.34
C LEU A 216 4.39 7.60 0.74
N ASN A 217 3.17 7.33 0.24
CA ASN A 217 1.98 7.96 0.80
C ASN A 217 1.55 7.18 2.05
N PHE A 218 2.18 7.49 3.18
CA PHE A 218 1.80 6.98 4.49
C PHE A 218 0.67 7.83 5.08
N ALA A 219 -0.13 7.25 5.97
CA ALA A 219 -1.01 7.96 6.88
C ALA A 219 -0.94 7.32 8.27
N VAL A 220 -0.70 8.11 9.32
CA VAL A 220 -0.66 7.66 10.71
C VAL A 220 -1.52 8.57 11.59
N THR A 221 -2.14 8.00 12.62
CA THR A 221 -2.88 8.75 13.63
C THR A 221 -2.76 8.12 15.02
N ASP A 222 -2.91 8.93 16.06
CA ASP A 222 -2.88 8.57 17.49
C ASP A 222 -4.25 8.70 18.17
N GLY A 223 -5.33 8.87 17.40
CA GLY A 223 -6.68 9.19 17.90
C GLY A 223 -6.99 10.69 17.90
N HIS A 224 -5.98 11.57 17.95
CA HIS A 224 -6.15 13.01 18.12
C HIS A 224 -5.63 13.81 16.92
N SER A 225 -4.51 13.37 16.34
CA SER A 225 -3.75 14.01 15.27
C SER A 225 -3.57 13.04 14.10
N VAL A 226 -3.59 13.54 12.87
CA VAL A 226 -3.30 12.74 11.67
C VAL A 226 -2.09 13.32 10.95
N ILE A 227 -1.15 12.47 10.56
CA ILE A 227 -0.04 12.82 9.67
C ILE A 227 -0.16 11.99 8.39
N CYS A 228 -0.30 12.64 7.24
CA CYS A 228 -0.27 12.00 5.93
C CYS A 228 0.91 12.52 5.11
N THR A 229 1.56 11.67 4.33
CA THR A 229 2.61 12.09 3.38
C THR A 229 2.12 11.94 1.95
N ARG A 230 2.62 12.79 1.06
CA ARG A 230 2.62 12.54 -0.39
C ARG A 230 4.07 12.64 -0.86
N TYR A 231 4.70 11.50 -1.16
CA TYR A 231 6.16 11.43 -1.32
C TYR A 231 6.63 10.44 -2.39
N VAL A 232 7.69 10.82 -3.11
CA VAL A 232 8.46 9.97 -4.02
C VAL A 232 9.97 10.23 -3.85
N SER A 233 10.77 9.16 -3.77
CA SER A 233 12.24 9.24 -3.75
C SER A 233 12.82 9.36 -5.17
N SER A 234 12.34 10.35 -5.93
CA SER A 234 12.81 10.69 -7.28
C SER A 234 12.57 12.18 -7.55
N SER A 235 13.57 12.86 -8.11
CA SER A 235 13.48 14.26 -8.52
C SER A 235 12.79 14.48 -9.87
N THR A 236 12.38 13.40 -10.55
CA THR A 236 11.84 13.45 -11.93
C THR A 236 10.46 12.80 -12.10
N ASP A 237 10.03 11.94 -11.18
CA ASP A 237 8.69 11.34 -11.18
C ASP A 237 7.66 12.22 -10.46
N GLU A 238 6.43 11.71 -10.28
CA GLU A 238 5.41 12.30 -9.40
C GLU A 238 5.03 11.28 -8.34
N ALA A 239 4.80 11.75 -7.11
CA ALA A 239 4.27 10.90 -6.05
C ALA A 239 2.84 10.43 -6.36
N ALA A 240 2.45 9.28 -5.80
CA ALA A 240 1.09 8.75 -5.93
C ALA A 240 0.05 9.80 -5.52
N SER A 241 -1.14 9.74 -6.12
CA SER A 241 -2.19 10.74 -5.94
C SER A 241 -2.61 10.87 -4.47
N LEU A 242 -2.76 12.11 -4.00
CA LEU A 242 -3.34 12.42 -2.70
C LEU A 242 -4.02 13.79 -2.78
N TYR A 243 -5.26 13.86 -2.33
CA TYR A 243 -6.08 15.06 -2.27
C TYR A 243 -6.63 15.22 -0.85
N TYR A 244 -6.94 16.45 -0.46
CA TYR A 244 -7.67 16.72 0.77
C TYR A 244 -8.86 17.64 0.50
N SER A 245 -9.85 17.54 1.37
CA SER A 245 -10.98 18.47 1.44
C SER A 245 -11.18 18.89 2.88
N SER A 246 -11.51 20.15 3.11
CA SER A 246 -11.78 20.69 4.43
C SER A 246 -12.95 21.67 4.33
N GLY A 247 -13.82 21.66 5.33
CA GLY A 247 -15.04 22.46 5.36
C GLY A 247 -15.86 22.22 6.61
N THR A 248 -17.12 22.66 6.59
CA THR A 248 -18.00 22.67 7.76
C THR A 248 -18.83 21.40 7.86
N LEU A 249 -19.33 20.87 6.73
CA LEU A 249 -20.16 19.66 6.73
C LEU A 249 -19.93 18.79 5.47
N TRP A 250 -19.91 17.47 5.67
CA TRP A 250 -20.02 16.50 4.58
C TRP A 250 -21.48 16.04 4.45
N GLU A 251 -22.17 16.59 3.45
CA GLU A 251 -23.62 16.48 3.29
C GLU A 251 -24.00 15.88 1.93
N THR A 252 -25.22 15.35 1.86
CA THR A 252 -25.82 14.91 0.60
C THR A 252 -26.36 16.13 -0.15
N ARG A 253 -25.90 16.33 -1.39
CA ARG A 253 -26.34 17.42 -2.26
C ARG A 253 -27.81 17.25 -2.63
N SER A 254 -28.57 18.36 -2.60
CA SER A 254 -29.96 18.39 -3.06
C SER A 254 -30.09 17.83 -4.49
N PRO A 255 -30.92 16.80 -4.72
CA PRO A 255 -30.97 16.12 -6.01
C PRO A 255 -31.55 17.03 -7.10
N THR A 256 -30.74 17.35 -8.10
CA THR A 256 -31.19 17.98 -9.35
C THR A 256 -32.02 16.96 -10.14
N PRO A 257 -33.16 17.32 -10.76
CA PRO A 257 -33.95 16.39 -11.57
C PRO A 257 -33.11 15.65 -12.61
N GLY A 258 -33.16 14.31 -12.58
CA GLY A 258 -32.37 13.44 -13.47
C GLY A 258 -30.93 13.17 -13.01
N GLN A 259 -30.52 13.59 -11.81
CA GLN A 259 -29.23 13.22 -11.20
C GLN A 259 -29.46 12.46 -9.88
N GLN A 260 -28.65 11.43 -9.66
CA GLN A 260 -28.61 10.73 -8.37
C GLN A 260 -27.99 11.65 -7.31
N ALA A 261 -28.44 11.52 -6.06
CA ALA A 261 -27.86 12.24 -4.94
C ALA A 261 -26.39 11.79 -4.72
N ASP A 262 -25.48 12.76 -4.72
CA ASP A 262 -24.06 12.59 -4.39
C ASP A 262 -23.72 13.49 -3.18
N TYR A 263 -22.49 13.44 -2.70
CA TYR A 263 -22.04 14.23 -1.56
C TYR A 263 -21.31 15.51 -1.98
N GLN A 264 -21.24 16.48 -1.06
CA GLN A 264 -20.47 17.72 -1.23
C GLN A 264 -19.80 18.13 0.09
N MET A 265 -18.73 18.93 0.00
CA MET A 265 -18.10 19.57 1.16
C MET A 265 -18.65 20.99 1.30
N SER A 266 -19.53 21.19 2.27
CA SER A 266 -20.09 22.50 2.60
C SER A 266 -19.04 23.40 3.27
N ARG A 267 -19.13 24.72 3.04
CA ARG A 267 -18.26 25.76 3.62
C ARG A 267 -19.08 26.99 3.96
N SER A 268 -20.02 26.80 4.89
CA SER A 268 -20.97 27.81 5.38
C SER A 268 -20.32 28.99 6.09
N ASP A 269 -19.14 28.77 6.69
CA ASP A 269 -18.44 29.71 7.55
C ASP A 269 -16.92 29.53 7.43
N LYS A 270 -16.15 30.08 8.38
CA LYS A 270 -14.68 30.11 8.37
C LYS A 270 -14.04 28.92 9.11
N GLY A 271 -14.86 28.05 9.71
CA GLY A 271 -14.41 26.86 10.41
C GLY A 271 -13.97 25.74 9.46
N ALA A 272 -13.19 24.83 10.02
CA ALA A 272 -13.00 23.49 9.49
C ALA A 272 -13.48 22.54 10.58
N ASP A 273 -14.62 21.89 10.35
CA ASP A 273 -15.20 20.90 11.26
C ASP A 273 -14.99 19.49 10.70
N VAL A 274 -15.00 19.35 9.38
CA VAL A 274 -14.68 18.11 8.66
C VAL A 274 -13.39 18.28 7.85
N VAL A 275 -12.51 17.28 7.94
CA VAL A 275 -11.37 17.09 7.05
C VAL A 275 -11.40 15.69 6.45
N LEU A 276 -11.29 15.62 5.13
CA LEU A 276 -11.07 14.40 4.35
C LEU A 276 -9.68 14.41 3.74
N VAL A 277 -9.01 13.26 3.68
CA VAL A 277 -7.80 13.03 2.86
C VAL A 277 -7.98 11.74 2.10
N ALA A 278 -7.93 11.78 0.77
CA ALA A 278 -8.23 10.64 -0.08
C ALA A 278 -7.17 10.47 -1.18
N SER A 279 -6.90 9.22 -1.55
CA SER A 279 -6.00 8.90 -2.66
C SER A 279 -6.56 9.39 -4.01
N GLU A 280 -7.88 9.36 -4.17
CA GLU A 280 -8.62 10.00 -5.28
C GLU A 280 -9.88 10.67 -4.69
N PRO A 281 -10.35 11.82 -5.24
CA PRO A 281 -11.56 12.50 -4.77
C PRO A 281 -12.76 11.55 -4.67
N LEU A 282 -13.59 11.71 -3.63
CA LEU A 282 -14.83 10.91 -3.47
C LEU A 282 -15.99 11.39 -4.36
N THR A 283 -15.88 12.61 -4.89
CA THR A 283 -16.91 13.34 -5.65
C THR A 283 -16.23 14.12 -6.77
N PHE A 284 -16.94 14.39 -7.88
CA PHE A 284 -16.34 14.96 -9.10
C PHE A 284 -16.32 16.50 -9.15
N GLU A 285 -16.43 17.16 -8.01
CA GLU A 285 -16.42 18.62 -7.88
C GLU A 285 -15.01 19.13 -7.57
N ARG A 286 -14.29 19.61 -8.58
CA ARG A 286 -12.86 19.98 -8.46
C ARG A 286 -12.60 21.10 -7.44
N GLU A 287 -13.49 22.06 -7.33
CA GLU A 287 -13.41 23.14 -6.33
C GLU A 287 -13.49 22.63 -4.88
N ASN A 288 -14.05 21.42 -4.67
CA ASN A 288 -14.15 20.80 -3.37
C ASN A 288 -12.90 19.98 -2.96
N TRP A 289 -11.89 19.82 -3.82
CA TRP A 289 -10.72 18.95 -3.56
C TRP A 289 -9.38 19.60 -3.92
N VAL A 290 -8.50 19.78 -2.93
CA VAL A 290 -7.15 20.32 -3.10
C VAL A 290 -6.15 19.18 -3.28
N ASN A 291 -5.36 19.20 -4.34
CA ASN A 291 -4.26 18.26 -4.55
C ASN A 291 -3.13 18.53 -3.53
N VAL A 292 -2.69 17.53 -2.78
CA VAL A 292 -1.52 17.66 -1.90
C VAL A 292 -0.26 17.73 -2.78
N PRO A 293 0.62 18.73 -2.63
CA PRO A 293 1.83 18.82 -3.46
C PRO A 293 2.73 17.59 -3.30
N THR A 294 3.51 17.28 -4.34
CA THR A 294 4.53 16.20 -4.26
C THR A 294 5.62 16.57 -3.25
N ASN A 295 6.14 15.56 -2.55
CA ASN A 295 7.12 15.65 -1.46
C ASN A 295 6.68 16.67 -0.41
N SER A 296 5.50 16.43 0.16
CA SER A 296 4.90 17.22 1.23
C SER A 296 4.29 16.34 2.32
N ILE A 297 4.25 16.86 3.54
CA ILE A 297 3.65 16.25 4.72
C ILE A 297 2.46 17.10 5.19
N LEU A 298 1.29 16.48 5.20
CA LEU A 298 0.01 17.03 5.67
C LEU A 298 -0.19 16.63 7.14
N THR A 299 -0.63 17.58 7.95
CA THR A 299 -0.91 17.42 9.38
C THR A 299 -2.31 17.92 9.66
N ILE A 300 -3.16 17.08 10.28
CA ILE A 300 -4.47 17.47 10.81
C ILE A 300 -4.40 17.43 12.33
N HIS A 301 -4.65 18.55 13.00
CA HIS A 301 -4.76 18.60 14.46
C HIS A 301 -5.72 19.73 14.84
N ASN A 302 -6.65 19.47 15.76
CA ASN A 302 -7.78 20.37 16.08
C ASN A 302 -8.42 20.96 14.81
N GLN A 303 -8.67 20.05 13.85
CA GLN A 303 -9.23 20.22 12.51
C GLN A 303 -8.49 21.22 11.59
N THR A 304 -7.47 21.91 12.09
CA THR A 304 -6.55 22.71 11.29
C THR A 304 -5.71 21.80 10.40
N VAL A 305 -5.76 22.03 9.09
CA VAL A 305 -4.92 21.34 8.11
C VAL A 305 -3.68 22.20 7.82
N MET A 306 -2.50 21.63 8.09
CA MET A 306 -1.21 22.23 7.76
C MET A 306 -0.50 21.35 6.73
N VAL A 307 0.05 21.96 5.67
CA VAL A 307 0.86 21.27 4.67
C VAL A 307 2.25 21.90 4.65
N HIS A 308 3.29 21.08 4.78
CA HIS A 308 4.68 21.51 4.74
C HIS A 308 5.47 20.69 3.70
N PRO A 309 6.47 21.26 3.02
CA PRO A 309 7.36 20.49 2.15
C PRO A 309 8.20 19.50 2.98
N ILE A 310 8.45 18.32 2.41
CA ILE A 310 9.52 17.41 2.82
C ILE A 310 10.75 17.86 2.05
N VAL A 311 11.75 18.41 2.75
CA VAL A 311 12.93 19.01 2.12
C VAL A 311 14.12 18.06 2.25
N ASP A 312 14.40 17.33 1.17
CA ASP A 312 15.51 16.39 1.02
C ASP A 312 16.09 16.46 -0.42
N GLN A 313 16.91 15.47 -0.79
CA GLN A 313 17.56 15.40 -2.11
C GLN A 313 16.60 15.24 -3.30
N TYR A 314 15.33 14.90 -3.06
CA TYR A 314 14.30 14.78 -4.10
C TYR A 314 13.36 16.01 -4.14
N TYR A 315 13.53 16.99 -3.24
CA TYR A 315 12.69 18.19 -3.20
C TYR A 315 13.00 19.19 -4.32
N ALA A 316 12.22 19.15 -5.40
CA ALA A 316 12.31 20.10 -6.50
C ALA A 316 11.71 21.48 -6.14
N ARG A 317 12.57 22.44 -5.74
CA ARG A 317 12.16 23.84 -5.45
C ARG A 317 11.79 24.65 -6.71
N SER A 318 12.07 24.16 -7.91
CA SER A 318 11.73 24.81 -9.18
C SER A 318 10.48 24.19 -9.84
N PRO A 319 9.51 25.00 -10.32
CA PRO A 319 8.37 24.49 -11.07
C PRO A 319 8.74 23.95 -12.47
N HIS A 320 9.96 24.21 -12.96
CA HIS A 320 10.44 23.82 -14.29
C HIS A 320 11.39 22.60 -14.25
N HIS A 321 11.29 21.72 -13.25
CA HIS A 321 12.15 20.54 -13.17
C HIS A 321 11.84 19.50 -14.26
N ARG A 322 12.89 18.84 -14.76
CA ARG A 322 12.79 17.78 -15.77
C ARG A 322 12.02 16.59 -15.22
N ARG A 323 11.17 15.98 -16.06
CA ARG A 323 10.39 14.78 -15.71
C ARG A 323 10.96 13.51 -16.34
N SER A 324 10.66 12.35 -15.73
CA SER A 324 11.03 11.04 -16.28
C SER A 324 10.25 10.74 -17.56
N THR A 325 10.87 10.05 -18.52
CA THR A 325 10.19 9.64 -19.77
C THR A 325 8.98 8.76 -19.47
N ALA A 326 9.10 7.85 -18.50
CA ALA A 326 8.01 7.04 -17.98
C ALA A 326 6.83 7.88 -17.47
N TYR A 327 7.08 8.91 -16.64
CA TYR A 327 6.03 9.81 -16.17
C TYR A 327 5.34 10.57 -17.31
N VAL A 328 6.12 11.08 -18.26
CA VAL A 328 5.60 11.81 -19.44
C VAL A 328 4.65 10.91 -20.23
N HIS A 329 5.01 9.65 -20.47
CA HIS A 329 4.15 8.65 -21.11
C HIS A 329 2.91 8.27 -20.26
N THR A 330 3.05 8.09 -18.95
CA THR A 330 1.91 7.85 -18.03
C THR A 330 0.88 8.98 -18.06
N LYS A 331 1.28 10.21 -18.38
CA LYS A 331 0.39 11.37 -18.55
C LYS A 331 -0.12 11.56 -19.98
N GLY A 332 0.09 10.60 -20.88
CA GLY A 332 -0.37 10.65 -22.27
C GLY A 332 0.45 11.56 -23.19
N PHE A 333 1.64 11.99 -22.77
CA PHE A 333 2.52 12.86 -23.55
C PHE A 333 3.69 12.09 -24.20
N SER A 334 4.27 12.68 -25.24
CA SER A 334 5.51 12.18 -25.87
C SER A 334 6.73 12.89 -25.28
N ALA A 335 7.78 12.12 -24.95
CA ALA A 335 9.06 12.68 -24.52
C ALA A 335 9.91 13.09 -25.74
N ASN A 336 10.40 14.35 -25.76
CA ASN A 336 11.20 14.90 -26.86
C ASN A 336 12.71 14.59 -26.71
N GLU A 337 13.07 13.37 -26.31
CA GLU A 337 14.46 12.92 -26.28
C GLU A 337 14.78 12.05 -27.51
N LYS A 338 15.94 12.28 -28.13
CA LYS A 338 16.46 11.39 -29.16
C LYS A 338 17.12 10.18 -28.49
N ASP A 339 16.62 8.97 -28.76
CA ASP A 339 17.30 7.73 -28.39
C ASP A 339 18.74 7.74 -28.93
N LEU A 340 19.73 7.86 -28.04
CA LEU A 340 21.15 7.68 -28.38
C LEU A 340 21.56 6.18 -28.45
N SER A 341 20.61 5.27 -28.22
CA SER A 341 20.82 3.83 -28.05
C SER A 341 20.11 2.97 -29.11
N ARG A 342 19.73 3.54 -30.26
CA ARG A 342 19.09 2.80 -31.36
C ARG A 342 19.87 2.88 -32.66
N SER A 343 20.63 1.81 -32.95
CA SER A 343 21.25 1.60 -34.26
C SER A 343 20.17 1.41 -35.33
N PRO A 344 20.29 2.06 -36.51
CA PRO A 344 19.28 1.95 -37.55
C PRO A 344 19.39 0.61 -38.28
N THR A 345 18.31 -0.19 -38.22
CA THR A 345 18.10 -1.28 -39.19
C THR A 345 17.86 -0.71 -40.59
N PRO A 346 18.30 -1.38 -41.68
CA PRO A 346 18.25 -0.82 -43.02
C PRO A 346 16.81 -0.57 -43.52
N LEU A 347 16.59 0.57 -44.18
CA LEU A 347 15.33 0.86 -44.87
C LEU A 347 15.29 0.11 -46.21
N THR A 348 14.22 -0.65 -46.44
CA THR A 348 13.94 -1.33 -47.70
C THR A 348 13.57 -0.31 -48.78
N VAL A 349 14.31 -0.28 -49.89
CA VAL A 349 14.05 0.62 -51.03
C VAL A 349 13.10 -0.08 -52.03
N PRO A 350 12.01 0.57 -52.50
CA PRO A 350 11.13 0.00 -53.52
C PRO A 350 11.79 0.03 -54.93
N PRO A 351 11.38 -0.87 -55.84
CA PRO A 351 12.09 -1.07 -57.11
C PRO A 351 11.74 -0.05 -58.20
N SER A 352 12.74 0.28 -59.03
CA SER A 352 12.56 0.92 -60.34
C SER A 352 13.39 0.20 -61.41
N LEU A 353 12.92 0.23 -62.66
CA LEU A 353 13.41 -0.59 -63.79
C LEU A 353 14.39 0.19 -64.71
N PRO A 354 15.11 -0.48 -65.64
CA PRO A 354 16.48 -0.06 -66.00
C PRO A 354 16.67 0.61 -67.37
N SER A 355 17.85 1.22 -67.55
CA SER A 355 18.54 1.52 -68.82
C SER A 355 20.05 1.22 -68.63
N LEU A 356 20.67 0.33 -69.42
CA LEU A 356 21.14 0.44 -70.81
C LEU A 356 22.43 1.26 -71.00
N SER A 357 23.56 0.56 -70.84
CA SER A 357 24.76 0.53 -71.72
C SER A 357 25.38 1.82 -72.29
N ALA A 358 26.62 2.13 -71.88
CA ALA A 358 27.74 2.48 -72.77
C ALA A 358 29.13 2.41 -72.05
N LEU A 359 30.20 2.31 -72.83
CA LEU A 359 31.65 2.27 -72.51
C LEU A 359 32.39 3.01 -73.67
N PRO A 360 33.73 3.27 -73.68
CA PRO A 360 34.82 3.02 -72.71
C PRO A 360 35.91 4.14 -72.53
N GLN A 361 36.95 3.86 -71.73
CA GLN A 361 38.31 4.50 -71.66
C GLN A 361 38.41 5.92 -71.02
N LEU A 362 39.55 6.43 -70.50
CA LEU A 362 41.00 6.13 -70.65
C LEU A 362 41.80 6.10 -69.30
N HIS A 363 43.08 5.71 -69.40
CA HIS A 363 44.29 5.74 -68.52
C HIS A 363 44.38 6.83 -67.39
N ASP A 364 45.23 6.74 -66.35
CA ASP A 364 46.63 6.22 -66.30
C ASP A 364 47.14 5.75 -64.89
N HIS A 365 48.43 5.37 -64.78
CA HIS A 365 49.13 4.62 -63.72
C HIS A 365 49.48 5.33 -62.38
N ARG A 366 49.42 4.58 -61.26
CA ARG A 366 50.57 4.03 -60.47
C ARG A 366 50.05 3.29 -59.21
N GLN A 367 50.44 2.03 -58.93
CA GLN A 367 51.60 1.59 -58.12
C GLN A 367 51.68 2.25 -56.72
N GLN A 368 51.86 1.54 -55.59
CA GLN A 368 52.43 0.20 -55.37
C GLN A 368 51.59 -0.69 -54.41
N SER A 369 51.92 -1.99 -54.36
CA SER A 369 51.37 -2.99 -53.42
C SER A 369 52.38 -3.36 -52.33
N PHE A 370 51.93 -4.04 -51.27
CA PHE A 370 52.60 -5.23 -50.70
C PHE A 370 51.62 -6.06 -49.84
N LEU A 371 52.04 -7.25 -49.36
CA LEU A 371 51.14 -8.40 -49.15
C LEU A 371 51.03 -8.94 -47.71
N ARG A 372 49.94 -9.71 -47.53
CA ARG A 372 49.57 -10.67 -46.45
C ARG A 372 50.61 -11.82 -46.31
N PRO A 373 50.63 -12.71 -45.26
CA PRO A 373 49.45 -13.47 -44.78
C PRO A 373 49.41 -14.01 -43.32
N THR A 374 48.47 -14.92 -43.09
CA THR A 374 47.99 -15.56 -41.84
C THR A 374 48.16 -17.11 -41.92
N ILE A 375 47.81 -18.00 -40.96
CA ILE A 375 46.87 -17.89 -39.83
C ILE A 375 47.29 -18.62 -38.50
N PRO A 376 47.34 -19.97 -38.35
CA PRO A 376 46.63 -20.55 -37.19
C PRO A 376 47.26 -21.68 -36.32
N THR A 377 46.58 -21.89 -35.18
CA THR A 377 46.15 -23.17 -34.53
C THR A 377 46.98 -23.94 -33.47
N PHE A 378 46.20 -24.54 -32.54
CA PHE A 378 46.47 -25.57 -31.50
C PHE A 378 47.43 -25.21 -30.33
N GLY A 379 47.22 -25.64 -29.08
CA GLY A 379 46.01 -26.21 -28.44
C GLY A 379 46.20 -27.56 -27.71
N SER A 380 46.22 -27.57 -26.38
CA SER A 380 45.88 -28.73 -25.51
C SER A 380 45.88 -28.33 -24.01
N SER A 381 45.33 -29.18 -23.15
CA SER A 381 45.16 -28.95 -21.70
C SER A 381 45.67 -30.12 -20.85
N VAL A 382 46.18 -29.84 -19.65
CA VAL A 382 46.35 -30.83 -18.57
C VAL A 382 46.06 -30.17 -17.22
N SER A 383 45.32 -30.87 -16.36
CA SER A 383 44.85 -30.41 -15.05
C SER A 383 45.83 -30.77 -13.91
N ARG A 384 45.75 -30.04 -12.78
CA ARG A 384 45.69 -30.67 -11.44
C ARG A 384 45.26 -29.68 -10.34
N SER A 385 44.71 -30.25 -9.26
CA SER A 385 44.29 -29.58 -8.04
C SER A 385 44.97 -30.21 -6.83
N ARG A 386 45.16 -29.45 -5.74
CA ARG A 386 45.03 -29.88 -4.32
C ARG A 386 45.40 -28.79 -3.31
N THR A 387 44.51 -28.60 -2.35
CA THR A 387 44.81 -28.26 -0.93
C THR A 387 45.01 -29.58 -0.14
N PRO A 388 45.26 -29.64 1.20
CA PRO A 388 45.24 -28.58 2.21
C PRO A 388 46.36 -28.61 3.29
N ASP A 389 46.24 -27.69 4.27
CA ASP A 389 46.19 -27.96 5.73
C ASP A 389 47.21 -27.33 6.72
N ALA A 390 46.70 -27.17 7.95
CA ALA A 390 47.15 -26.63 9.24
C ALA A 390 48.66 -26.52 9.61
N SER A 391 49.02 -25.46 10.37
CA SER A 391 48.92 -25.45 11.86
C SER A 391 49.77 -24.38 12.60
N ARG A 392 49.25 -23.87 13.75
CA ARG A 392 49.95 -23.45 15.02
C ARG A 392 51.09 -22.39 15.00
N SER A 393 51.41 -21.62 16.06
CA SER A 393 50.70 -21.20 17.30
C SER A 393 51.54 -20.22 18.14
N ARG A 394 50.91 -19.31 18.93
CA ARG A 394 51.47 -18.54 20.09
C ARG A 394 52.58 -17.51 19.76
N SER A 395 52.89 -16.46 20.55
CA SER A 395 52.24 -15.75 21.69
C SER A 395 53.06 -14.50 22.07
N PRO A 396 52.53 -13.52 22.84
CA PRO A 396 53.34 -12.64 23.69
C PRO A 396 52.93 -12.62 25.18
N LEU A 397 53.85 -12.25 26.07
CA LEU A 397 53.68 -12.07 27.53
C LEU A 397 54.72 -11.07 28.09
N SER A 398 54.62 -10.73 29.38
CA SER A 398 55.28 -9.62 30.13
C SER A 398 54.53 -8.28 30.00
N VAL A 399 53.93 -7.65 31.03
CA VAL A 399 53.99 -7.70 32.52
C VAL A 399 55.22 -7.03 33.14
N THR A 400 54.98 -5.91 33.86
CA THR A 400 55.32 -5.59 35.28
C THR A 400 54.78 -4.17 35.62
N GLN A 401 53.85 -4.02 36.59
CA GLN A 401 54.02 -3.40 37.95
C GLN A 401 54.20 -1.86 37.96
N SER A 402 53.71 -1.04 38.91
CA SER A 402 53.02 -1.16 40.24
C SER A 402 52.21 0.15 40.50
N GLU A 403 51.00 0.18 41.09
CA GLU A 403 50.60 0.04 42.54
C GLU A 403 51.24 1.09 43.49
N PRO A 404 50.63 1.54 44.62
CA PRO A 404 49.31 1.18 45.23
C PRO A 404 48.50 2.35 45.89
N VAL A 405 47.49 2.01 46.73
CA VAL A 405 46.81 2.83 47.81
C VAL A 405 45.73 3.84 47.33
N GLU A 406 44.49 3.94 47.82
CA GLU A 406 43.52 3.18 48.69
C GLU A 406 42.15 3.92 48.56
N SER A 407 40.95 3.56 49.07
CA SER A 407 40.23 2.36 49.57
C SER A 407 38.71 2.75 49.64
N SER A 408 37.71 2.25 50.39
CA SER A 408 37.53 1.26 51.48
C SER A 408 36.03 0.86 51.62
N THR A 409 35.73 -0.39 52.04
CA THR A 409 34.48 -0.89 52.70
C THR A 409 33.09 -0.72 52.02
N ALA A 410 32.12 -1.65 52.14
CA ALA A 410 32.16 -3.04 52.62
C ALA A 410 30.99 -3.91 52.10
N ALA A 411 31.30 -5.21 51.99
CA ALA A 411 30.52 -6.43 51.81
C ALA A 411 29.02 -6.50 52.15
N ALA A 412 28.29 -7.25 51.32
CA ALA A 412 27.36 -8.32 51.74
C ALA A 412 27.32 -9.42 50.65
N ALA A 413 27.36 -10.70 51.04
CA ALA A 413 27.34 -11.82 50.07
C ALA A 413 26.60 -13.04 50.64
N SER A 414 25.82 -13.71 49.79
CA SER A 414 25.30 -15.06 50.03
C SER A 414 24.96 -15.74 48.70
N GLN A 415 25.49 -16.94 48.49
CA GLN A 415 25.07 -17.88 47.46
C GLN A 415 24.87 -19.24 48.14
N LEU A 416 23.88 -20.03 47.69
CA LEU A 416 24.10 -21.42 47.23
C LEU A 416 22.79 -22.14 46.86
N GLN A 417 22.67 -22.42 45.56
CA GLN A 417 22.07 -23.62 44.92
C GLN A 417 20.56 -23.97 45.06
N PRO A 418 20.00 -24.78 44.13
CA PRO A 418 18.55 -24.99 43.96
C PRO A 418 18.04 -26.40 44.33
N PRO A 419 16.71 -26.59 44.51
CA PRO A 419 16.04 -27.89 44.60
C PRO A 419 15.53 -28.41 43.23
N SER A 420 15.05 -29.67 43.23
CA SER A 420 14.74 -30.47 42.03
C SER A 420 13.24 -30.68 41.74
N ILE A 421 12.94 -31.31 40.60
CA ILE A 421 11.60 -31.69 40.10
C ILE A 421 11.03 -32.91 40.85
N SER A 422 9.77 -32.85 41.32
CA SER A 422 8.71 -33.84 41.01
C SER A 422 7.29 -33.45 41.49
N ASP A 423 6.28 -34.14 40.95
CA ASP A 423 4.95 -34.47 41.51
C ASP A 423 3.86 -33.40 41.80
N ILE A 424 3.01 -33.21 40.80
CA ILE A 424 1.54 -33.49 40.81
C ILE A 424 0.79 -33.31 42.16
N ARG A 425 -0.19 -32.39 42.19
CA ARG A 425 -1.58 -32.69 42.62
C ARG A 425 -2.64 -31.62 42.29
N GLU A 426 -3.74 -32.12 41.72
CA GLU A 426 -5.16 -31.84 41.99
C GLU A 426 -5.63 -30.42 42.38
N ILE A 427 -6.54 -29.86 41.57
CA ILE A 427 -7.33 -28.64 41.88
C ILE A 427 -8.73 -29.05 42.35
N THR A 428 -9.14 -28.61 43.54
CA THR A 428 -10.49 -28.85 44.10
C THR A 428 -11.48 -27.75 43.68
N PRO A 429 -12.70 -28.09 43.20
CA PRO A 429 -13.73 -27.09 42.86
C PRO A 429 -14.53 -26.60 44.09
N PRO A 430 -15.15 -25.40 44.02
CA PRO A 430 -15.96 -24.85 45.11
C PRO A 430 -17.36 -25.49 45.22
N PRO A 431 -18.04 -25.38 46.38
CA PRO A 431 -19.34 -26.03 46.65
C PRO A 431 -20.54 -25.31 46.02
N GLY A 432 -21.63 -26.07 45.79
CA GLY A 432 -22.96 -25.53 45.47
C GLY A 432 -23.78 -25.19 46.74
N GLN A 433 -25.11 -25.14 46.71
CA GLN A 433 -26.06 -25.38 45.62
C GLN A 433 -27.45 -24.82 46.02
N ALA A 434 -28.29 -24.40 45.08
CA ALA A 434 -29.72 -24.16 45.31
C ALA A 434 -30.50 -24.58 44.05
N ALA A 435 -31.59 -25.34 44.22
CA ALA A 435 -32.14 -26.17 43.14
C ALA A 435 -33.62 -25.93 42.84
N ARG A 436 -34.04 -26.30 41.61
CA ARG A 436 -35.37 -26.88 41.29
C ARG A 436 -35.34 -27.61 39.93
N SER A 437 -35.84 -28.86 39.91
CA SER A 437 -36.38 -29.68 38.79
C SER A 437 -36.37 -29.06 37.38
N GLY A 438 -35.83 -29.67 36.31
CA GLY A 438 -36.13 -31.02 35.74
C GLY A 438 -36.47 -30.82 34.24
N GLN A 439 -36.41 -31.76 33.28
CA GLN A 439 -36.24 -33.23 33.28
C GLN A 439 -35.13 -33.70 32.31
N GLN A 440 -35.17 -34.97 31.87
CA GLN A 440 -34.06 -35.80 31.37
C GLN A 440 -33.82 -35.81 29.84
N GLN A 441 -32.58 -36.13 29.44
CA GLN A 441 -32.16 -36.93 28.26
C GLN A 441 -32.42 -36.38 26.82
N SER A 442 -31.62 -36.69 25.79
CA SER A 442 -30.27 -37.30 25.68
C SER A 442 -29.63 -36.99 24.31
N GLN A 443 -28.30 -36.94 24.20
CA GLN A 443 -27.59 -36.96 22.89
C GLN A 443 -27.54 -38.38 22.29
N PRO A 444 -27.29 -38.54 20.98
CA PRO A 444 -25.90 -38.82 20.55
C PRO A 444 -25.45 -38.29 19.16
N VAL A 445 -24.14 -37.98 19.07
CA VAL A 445 -23.21 -38.22 17.93
C VAL A 445 -23.44 -37.51 16.57
N GLN A 446 -22.38 -36.85 16.08
CA GLN A 446 -22.24 -36.34 14.71
C GLN A 446 -21.67 -37.40 13.75
N GLY A 447 -22.09 -37.37 12.48
CA GLY A 447 -21.52 -38.18 11.40
C GLY A 447 -21.31 -37.37 10.11
N ASN A 448 -20.09 -37.42 9.56
CA ASN A 448 -19.77 -36.80 8.25
C ASN A 448 -20.35 -37.61 7.08
N ILE A 449 -20.76 -36.94 5.99
CA ILE A 449 -20.59 -37.46 4.62
C ILE A 449 -20.75 -36.33 3.58
N LYS A 450 -19.89 -36.32 2.56
CA LYS A 450 -19.99 -35.44 1.38
C LYS A 450 -21.01 -36.02 0.40
N LYS A 451 -21.83 -35.20 -0.28
CA LYS A 451 -22.46 -35.59 -1.56
C LYS A 451 -22.21 -34.57 -2.67
N LYS A 452 -22.24 -35.08 -3.90
CA LYS A 452 -21.68 -34.50 -5.12
C LYS A 452 -22.81 -34.19 -6.11
N ARG A 453 -22.64 -33.12 -6.88
CA ARG A 453 -23.57 -32.63 -7.92
C ARG A 453 -23.79 -33.69 -9.01
N ALA A 454 -25.03 -33.85 -9.45
CA ALA A 454 -25.43 -34.57 -10.65
C ALA A 454 -26.65 -33.86 -11.29
N SER A 455 -26.92 -34.12 -12.57
CA SER A 455 -27.88 -33.41 -13.42
C SER A 455 -28.72 -34.40 -14.25
N LEU A 456 -29.48 -33.88 -15.23
CA LEU A 456 -30.47 -34.52 -16.13
C LEU A 456 -31.90 -34.46 -15.57
N SER A 457 -32.99 -34.27 -16.33
CA SER A 457 -33.35 -33.57 -17.59
C SER A 457 -34.59 -34.27 -18.15
N ALA A 458 -35.70 -33.53 -18.31
CA ALA A 458 -36.87 -33.77 -19.18
C ALA A 458 -37.41 -35.20 -19.44
N ILE A 459 -38.74 -35.38 -19.33
CA ILE A 459 -39.65 -35.47 -20.50
C ILE A 459 -41.13 -35.46 -20.05
N GLU A 460 -41.97 -35.09 -21.01
CA GLU A 460 -43.38 -34.71 -21.07
C GLU A 460 -44.45 -35.69 -20.51
N GLY A 461 -45.70 -35.18 -20.38
CA GLY A 461 -46.91 -35.97 -20.09
C GLY A 461 -48.17 -35.11 -19.97
N THR A 462 -48.93 -34.93 -21.06
CA THR A 462 -50.06 -33.97 -21.17
C THR A 462 -51.45 -34.56 -20.92
N THR A 463 -52.41 -33.77 -20.43
CA THR A 463 -53.84 -34.04 -20.66
C THR A 463 -54.75 -32.79 -20.69
N PHE A 464 -55.66 -32.78 -21.66
CA PHE A 464 -56.61 -31.77 -22.14
C PHE A 464 -57.53 -31.01 -21.15
N GLY A 465 -57.93 -29.79 -21.56
CA GLY A 465 -59.36 -29.50 -21.80
C GLY A 465 -59.96 -28.20 -21.23
N GLY A 466 -60.53 -27.33 -22.09
CA GLY A 466 -61.43 -26.22 -21.69
C GLY A 466 -61.39 -25.00 -22.62
N ALA A 467 -62.53 -24.59 -23.19
CA ALA A 467 -62.61 -23.51 -24.19
C ALA A 467 -63.09 -22.15 -23.61
N GLY A 468 -62.68 -21.04 -24.23
CA GLY A 468 -63.19 -19.69 -23.96
C GLY A 468 -62.29 -18.58 -24.53
N PRO A 469 -62.79 -17.60 -25.32
CA PRO A 469 -61.94 -16.59 -25.97
C PRO A 469 -61.87 -15.26 -25.19
N LEU A 470 -60.74 -14.54 -25.31
CA LEU A 470 -60.64 -13.07 -25.39
C LEU A 470 -59.16 -12.61 -25.44
N GLY A 471 -58.91 -11.46 -26.07
CA GLY A 471 -57.72 -10.62 -25.83
C GLY A 471 -56.35 -11.16 -26.28
N GLY A 472 -55.85 -10.70 -27.44
CA GLY A 472 -54.45 -10.89 -27.81
C GLY A 472 -53.53 -10.00 -26.97
N LEU A 473 -52.90 -10.58 -25.94
CA LEU A 473 -51.83 -9.95 -25.16
C LEU A 473 -50.47 -10.36 -25.72
N LEU A 474 -49.63 -9.37 -26.05
CA LEU A 474 -48.22 -9.58 -26.33
C LEU A 474 -47.53 -10.08 -25.04
N ILE A 475 -46.88 -11.24 -25.12
CA ILE A 475 -46.03 -11.73 -24.03
C ILE A 475 -44.75 -10.90 -24.08
N ASP A 476 -44.58 -10.01 -23.11
CA ASP A 476 -43.38 -9.19 -22.99
C ASP A 476 -42.19 -10.06 -22.58
N MET A 477 -41.07 -9.90 -23.29
CA MET A 477 -39.85 -10.65 -23.02
C MET A 477 -39.12 -10.02 -21.82
N PRO A 478 -38.48 -10.80 -20.94
CA PRO A 478 -37.76 -10.22 -19.80
C PRO A 478 -36.65 -9.29 -20.29
N GLU A 479 -36.72 -8.01 -19.90
CA GLU A 479 -35.72 -7.00 -20.26
C GLU A 479 -34.30 -7.49 -19.89
N PRO A 480 -33.29 -7.23 -20.75
CA PRO A 480 -31.91 -7.46 -20.38
C PRO A 480 -31.51 -6.56 -19.21
N VAL A 481 -30.56 -7.03 -18.39
CA VAL A 481 -30.07 -6.32 -17.19
C VAL A 481 -29.65 -4.89 -17.57
N ARG A 482 -30.41 -3.90 -17.07
CA ARG A 482 -30.20 -2.49 -17.37
C ARG A 482 -28.77 -2.07 -17.00
N GLU A 483 -28.05 -1.50 -17.97
CA GLU A 483 -26.70 -1.01 -17.75
C GLU A 483 -26.67 0.10 -16.69
N TYR A 484 -25.73 0.02 -15.75
CA TYR A 484 -25.46 1.09 -14.81
C TYR A 484 -24.83 2.27 -15.55
N THR A 485 -25.67 3.25 -15.92
CA THR A 485 -25.28 4.52 -16.52
C THR A 485 -24.55 5.41 -15.52
N ASN A 486 -23.29 5.03 -15.23
CA ASN A 486 -22.33 5.84 -14.48
C ASN A 486 -22.32 7.29 -14.99
N GLY A 487 -22.18 8.26 -14.08
CA GLY A 487 -22.12 9.69 -14.42
C GLY A 487 -21.16 9.95 -15.58
N ASN A 488 -21.66 10.64 -16.61
CA ASN A 488 -21.06 10.71 -17.95
C ASN A 488 -19.54 10.98 -17.90
N PRO A 489 -18.69 10.02 -18.32
CA PRO A 489 -17.24 10.13 -18.18
C PRO A 489 -16.66 11.33 -18.96
N ASN A 490 -17.31 11.76 -20.03
CA ASN A 490 -16.86 12.89 -20.84
C ASN A 490 -17.05 14.24 -20.12
N LYS A 491 -17.93 14.33 -19.09
CA LYS A 491 -17.99 15.49 -18.19
C LYS A 491 -16.86 15.49 -17.16
N ILE A 492 -16.49 14.30 -16.66
CA ILE A 492 -15.40 14.15 -15.68
C ILE A 492 -14.07 14.59 -16.34
N ALA A 493 -13.88 14.27 -17.61
CA ALA A 493 -12.73 14.71 -18.42
C ALA A 493 -12.53 16.23 -18.49
N GLN A 494 -13.62 17.00 -18.49
CA GLN A 494 -13.58 18.46 -18.57
C GLN A 494 -13.21 19.11 -17.24
N LEU A 495 -13.46 18.43 -16.12
CA LEU A 495 -13.19 18.92 -14.77
C LEU A 495 -11.81 18.46 -14.26
N PHE A 496 -11.47 17.19 -14.49
CA PHE A 496 -10.17 16.60 -14.14
C PHE A 496 -9.60 15.89 -15.38
N PRO A 497 -8.77 16.56 -16.19
CA PRO A 497 -8.10 15.92 -17.32
C PRO A 497 -7.33 14.67 -16.89
N GLU A 498 -6.73 14.68 -15.69
CA GLU A 498 -6.01 13.54 -15.13
C GLU A 498 -6.88 12.32 -14.80
N LEU A 499 -8.21 12.47 -14.63
CA LEU A 499 -9.15 11.34 -14.42
C LEU A 499 -9.67 10.72 -15.73
N ALA A 500 -9.37 11.31 -16.88
CA ALA A 500 -9.90 10.89 -18.18
C ALA A 500 -8.86 10.69 -19.28
N LEU A 501 -7.57 10.69 -18.91
CA LEU A 501 -6.52 10.08 -19.73
C LEU A 501 -6.82 8.57 -19.82
N ARG A 502 -7.39 8.16 -20.95
CA ARG A 502 -7.64 6.78 -21.38
C ARG A 502 -6.87 6.52 -22.68
#